data_AF-A0A0C9W3Z8-F1
#
_entry.id   AF-A0A0C9W3Z8-F1
#
_cell.length_a   1.000
_cell.length_b   1.000
_cell.length_c   1.000
_cell.angle_alpha   90.00
_cell.angle_beta   90.00
_cell.angle_gamma   90.00
#
_symmetry.space_group_name_H-M   'P 1'
#
loop_
_entity.id
_entity.type
_entity.pdbx_description
1 polymer ?
#
loop_
_entity_poly.entity_id
_entity_poly.type
_entity_poly.pdbx_seq_one_letter_code
_entity_poly.pdbx_strand_id
1 'polypeptide(L)'
;MSNALTSLVPILTGVNWQDWSPLMEAYLMSQGQWYMLMETRPELTTSLDNHSQVNDWDQDNAQAIGNMCLRLAPAIHVKVSGSTTANNLWGTLKAEYGKPGIAATYSEFKALLEVTIPSNAHPGPTMDKIQAHFTHLKDTTFVTNSRTHDFAL
;
A
#
# COMPACT_ATOMS: atom_id res chain seq x y z
N MET A 1 -7.74 -21.88 -8.96
CA MET A 1 -7.23 -20.56 -8.51
C MET A 1 -5.76 -20.74 -8.16
N SER A 2 -4.84 -20.03 -8.82
CA SER A 2 -3.41 -20.26 -8.64
C SER A 2 -2.91 -19.63 -7.34
N ASN A 3 -2.37 -20.45 -6.43
CA ASN A 3 -1.73 -20.01 -5.18
C ASN A 3 -0.45 -19.18 -5.41
N ALA A 4 0.03 -19.07 -6.65
CA ALA A 4 1.28 -18.39 -6.96
C ALA A 4 1.17 -16.86 -6.86
N LEU A 5 0.06 -16.26 -7.32
CA LEU A 5 -0.08 -14.79 -7.34
C LEU A 5 -0.20 -14.19 -5.94
N THR A 6 -0.85 -14.87 -4.99
CA THR A 6 -0.91 -14.41 -3.59
C THR A 6 0.42 -14.53 -2.86
N SER A 7 1.35 -15.37 -3.34
CA SER A 7 2.70 -15.46 -2.78
C SER A 7 3.61 -14.30 -3.17
N LEU A 8 3.30 -13.58 -4.26
CA LEU A 8 4.12 -12.49 -4.80
C LEU A 8 4.01 -11.20 -4.00
N VAL A 9 2.81 -10.84 -3.53
CA VAL A 9 2.64 -9.67 -2.67
C VAL A 9 3.14 -10.04 -1.29
N PRO A 10 4.09 -9.35 -0.63
CA PRO A 10 4.53 -9.70 0.72
C PRO A 10 3.41 -9.48 1.78
N ILE A 11 3.64 -9.90 3.03
CA ILE A 11 2.76 -9.47 4.14
C ILE A 11 3.12 -8.02 4.49
N LEU A 12 2.12 -7.13 4.59
CA LEU A 12 2.32 -5.77 5.06
C LEU A 12 2.64 -5.78 6.55
N THR A 13 3.82 -5.27 6.92
CA THR A 13 4.26 -5.08 8.31
C THR A 13 4.28 -3.61 8.72
N GLY A 14 3.97 -2.71 7.78
CA GLY A 14 3.92 -1.26 7.94
C GLY A 14 5.18 -0.55 7.44
N VAL A 15 6.36 -1.16 7.59
CA VAL A 15 7.63 -0.59 7.08
C VAL A 15 7.82 -0.82 5.58
N ASN A 16 7.23 -1.88 5.04
CA ASN A 16 7.38 -2.29 3.65
C ASN A 16 6.25 -1.76 2.74
N TRP A 17 5.62 -0.64 3.11
CA TRP A 17 4.52 -0.10 2.32
C TRP A 17 4.93 0.18 0.87
N GLN A 18 6.10 0.78 0.66
CA GLN A 18 6.61 1.18 -0.65
C GLN A 18 6.77 -0.02 -1.60
N ASP A 19 7.15 -1.18 -1.07
CA ASP A 19 7.23 -2.42 -1.83
C ASP A 19 5.86 -3.11 -1.95
N TRP A 20 5.08 -3.10 -0.87
CA TRP A 20 3.80 -3.80 -0.79
C TRP A 20 2.73 -3.17 -1.66
N SER A 21 2.60 -1.84 -1.66
CA SER A 21 1.52 -1.16 -2.38
C SER A 21 1.54 -1.40 -3.89
N PRO A 22 2.65 -1.23 -4.64
CA PRO A 22 2.64 -1.49 -6.08
C PRO A 22 2.37 -2.97 -6.40
N LEU A 23 2.81 -3.91 -5.55
CA LEU A 23 2.55 -5.33 -5.75
C LEU A 23 1.08 -5.69 -5.49
N MET A 24 0.47 -5.12 -4.44
CA MET A 24 -0.96 -5.31 -4.17
C MET A 24 -1.82 -4.66 -5.26
N GLU A 25 -1.43 -3.49 -5.75
CA GLU A 25 -2.07 -2.83 -6.89
C GLU A 25 -2.05 -3.72 -8.14
N ALA A 26 -0.87 -4.20 -8.54
CA ALA A 26 -0.71 -5.11 -9.67
C ALA A 26 -1.52 -6.41 -9.49
N TYR A 27 -1.56 -6.94 -8.26
CA TYR A 27 -2.37 -8.12 -7.94
C TYR A 27 -3.86 -7.84 -8.14
N LEU A 28 -4.42 -6.78 -7.56
CA LEU A 28 -5.82 -6.42 -7.72
C LEU A 28 -6.17 -6.10 -9.19
N MET A 29 -5.26 -5.48 -9.94
CA MET A 29 -5.41 -5.28 -11.39
C MET A 29 -5.49 -6.63 -12.13
N SER A 30 -4.64 -7.60 -11.79
CA SER A 30 -4.67 -8.93 -12.39
C SER A 30 -5.95 -9.71 -12.06
N GLN A 31 -6.60 -9.39 -10.95
CA GLN A 31 -7.89 -9.96 -10.55
C GLN A 31 -9.10 -9.17 -11.11
N GLY A 32 -8.88 -8.07 -11.82
CA GLY A 32 -9.95 -7.21 -12.33
C GLY A 32 -10.67 -6.40 -11.25
N GLN A 33 -10.09 -6.25 -10.05
CA GLN A 33 -10.72 -5.66 -8.86
C GLN A 33 -10.22 -4.25 -8.54
N TRP A 34 -9.17 -3.77 -9.21
CA TRP A 34 -8.56 -2.47 -8.92
C TRP A 34 -9.54 -1.30 -9.01
N TYR A 35 -10.53 -1.38 -9.91
CA TYR A 35 -11.54 -0.35 -10.10
C TYR A 35 -12.36 -0.06 -8.83
N MET A 36 -12.45 -1.02 -7.90
CA MET A 36 -13.10 -0.86 -6.59
C MET A 36 -12.49 0.22 -5.71
N LEU A 37 -11.27 0.63 -6.00
CA LEU A 37 -10.60 1.74 -5.31
C LEU A 37 -10.96 3.11 -5.88
N MET A 38 -11.63 3.17 -7.02
CA MET A 38 -11.97 4.42 -7.71
C MET A 38 -13.48 4.64 -7.79
N GLU A 39 -14.25 3.55 -7.90
CA GLU A 39 -15.69 3.62 -8.09
C GLU A 39 -16.47 3.65 -6.78
N THR A 40 -17.56 4.41 -6.78
CA THR A 40 -18.52 4.44 -5.68
C THR A 40 -19.60 3.40 -5.92
N ARG A 41 -20.07 2.77 -4.84
CA ARG A 41 -21.19 1.84 -4.88
C ARG A 41 -22.41 2.48 -5.55
N PRO A 42 -23.03 1.84 -6.55
CA PRO A 42 -24.29 2.31 -7.12
C PRO A 42 -25.41 2.36 -6.06
N GLU A 43 -26.31 3.33 -6.19
CA GLU A 43 -27.53 3.36 -5.37
C GLU A 43 -28.51 2.29 -5.83
N LEU A 44 -29.20 1.68 -4.86
CA LEU A 44 -30.23 0.68 -5.12
C LEU A 44 -31.53 1.38 -5.53
N THR A 45 -32.09 0.96 -6.65
CA THR A 45 -33.34 1.44 -7.25
C THR A 45 -34.31 0.28 -7.43
N THR A 46 -35.55 0.54 -7.85
CA THR A 46 -36.55 -0.51 -8.09
C THR A 46 -36.33 -1.31 -9.39
N SER A 47 -35.30 -0.99 -10.19
CA SER A 47 -35.01 -1.68 -11.45
C SER A 47 -34.22 -2.98 -11.21
N LEU A 48 -34.68 -4.11 -11.73
CA LEU A 48 -34.03 -5.41 -11.56
C LEU A 48 -32.58 -5.42 -12.06
N ASP A 49 -32.28 -4.71 -13.14
CA ASP A 49 -30.92 -4.60 -13.69
C ASP A 49 -29.96 -3.90 -12.72
N ASN A 50 -30.47 -2.91 -11.97
CA ASN A 50 -29.69 -2.20 -10.97
C ASN A 50 -29.43 -3.07 -9.73
N HIS A 51 -30.34 -3.97 -9.35
CA HIS A 51 -30.08 -4.94 -8.29
C HIS A 51 -28.89 -5.85 -8.64
N SER A 52 -28.79 -6.31 -9.89
CA SER A 52 -27.64 -7.12 -10.34
C SER A 52 -26.34 -6.32 -10.25
N GLN A 53 -26.32 -5.09 -10.76
CA GLN A 53 -25.14 -4.22 -10.72
C GLN A 53 -24.65 -3.94 -9.30
N VAL A 54 -25.58 -3.71 -8.36
CA VAL A 54 -25.25 -3.49 -6.95
C VAL A 54 -24.66 -4.75 -6.32
N ASN A 55 -25.23 -5.92 -6.61
CA ASN A 55 -24.71 -7.20 -6.11
C ASN A 55 -23.33 -7.52 -6.68
N ASP A 56 -23.10 -7.26 -7.98
CA ASP A 56 -21.81 -7.45 -8.64
C ASP A 56 -20.75 -6.54 -8.01
N TRP A 57 -21.10 -5.27 -7.78
CA TRP A 57 -20.23 -4.32 -7.07
C TRP A 57 -19.92 -4.78 -5.65
N ASP A 58 -20.92 -5.23 -4.89
CA ASP A 58 -20.76 -5.70 -3.50
C ASP A 58 -19.86 -6.95 -3.45
N GLN A 59 -19.98 -7.84 -4.43
CA GLN A 59 -19.14 -9.01 -4.58
C GLN A 59 -17.68 -8.63 -4.86
N ASP A 60 -17.43 -7.78 -5.86
CA ASP A 60 -16.08 -7.36 -6.23
C ASP A 60 -15.41 -6.55 -5.11
N ASN A 61 -16.17 -5.70 -4.41
CA ASN A 61 -15.74 -5.01 -3.21
C ASN A 61 -15.27 -5.99 -2.12
N ALA A 62 -16.08 -7.01 -1.82
CA ALA A 62 -15.76 -8.01 -0.82
C ALA A 62 -14.51 -8.83 -1.20
N GLN A 63 -14.36 -9.17 -2.48
CA GLN A 63 -13.18 -9.88 -2.97
C GLN A 63 -11.91 -9.02 -2.86
N ALA A 64 -11.98 -7.73 -3.24
CA ALA A 64 -10.86 -6.81 -3.12
C ALA A 64 -10.42 -6.63 -1.65
N ILE A 65 -11.38 -6.47 -0.73
CA ILE A 65 -11.12 -6.44 0.71
C ILE A 65 -10.44 -7.73 1.16
N GLY A 66 -10.99 -8.89 0.80
CA GLY A 66 -10.43 -10.19 1.16
C GLY A 66 -8.98 -10.35 0.68
N ASN A 67 -8.72 -9.98 -0.57
CA ASN A 67 -7.39 -10.04 -1.18
C ASN A 67 -6.36 -9.15 -0.48
N MET A 68 -6.73 -7.92 -0.11
CA MET A 68 -5.87 -7.06 0.68
C MET A 68 -5.63 -7.65 2.08
N CYS A 69 -6.70 -8.04 2.76
CA CYS A 69 -6.69 -8.65 4.09
C CYS A 69 -5.79 -9.89 4.18
N LEU A 70 -5.79 -10.78 3.17
CA LEU A 70 -4.90 -11.95 3.15
C LEU A 70 -3.41 -11.60 3.25
N ARG A 71 -3.04 -10.35 2.94
CA ARG A 71 -1.65 -9.88 2.95
C ARG A 71 -1.37 -8.83 4.03
N LEU A 72 -2.17 -8.77 5.09
CA LEU A 72 -1.94 -7.89 6.24
C LEU A 72 -1.42 -8.66 7.46
N ALA A 73 -0.47 -8.08 8.19
CA ALA A 73 -0.11 -8.60 9.50
C ALA A 73 -1.30 -8.51 10.49
N PRO A 74 -1.41 -9.40 11.49
CA PRO A 74 -2.54 -9.44 12.42
C PRO A 74 -2.83 -8.11 13.13
N ALA A 75 -1.79 -7.34 13.49
CA ALA A 75 -1.98 -6.04 14.14
C ALA A 75 -2.63 -5.00 13.20
N ILE A 76 -2.39 -5.11 11.89
CA ILE A 76 -2.96 -4.21 10.88
C ILE A 76 -4.41 -4.59 10.61
N HIS A 77 -4.72 -5.89 10.58
CA HIS A 77 -6.10 -6.41 10.47
C HIS A 77 -7.04 -5.77 11.49
N VAL A 78 -6.62 -5.70 12.75
CA VAL A 78 -7.43 -5.10 13.82
C VAL A 78 -7.76 -3.64 13.51
N LYS A 79 -6.79 -2.88 12.97
CA LYS A 79 -6.95 -1.47 12.62
C LYS A 79 -7.93 -1.23 11.47
N VAL A 80 -7.98 -2.12 10.49
CA VAL A 80 -8.83 -1.96 9.29
C VAL A 80 -10.14 -2.76 9.35
N SER A 81 -10.42 -3.41 10.48
CA SER A 81 -11.60 -4.28 10.66
C SER A 81 -12.95 -3.58 10.44
N GLY A 82 -13.00 -2.24 10.54
CA GLY A 82 -14.21 -1.43 10.29
C GLY A 82 -14.37 -0.95 8.84
N SER A 83 -13.41 -1.20 7.95
CA SER A 83 -13.48 -0.74 6.56
C SER A 83 -14.49 -1.57 5.77
N THR A 84 -15.58 -0.93 5.35
CA THR A 84 -16.67 -1.58 4.58
C THR A 84 -16.45 -1.55 3.07
N THR A 85 -15.55 -0.69 2.58
CA THR A 85 -15.19 -0.62 1.16
C THR A 85 -13.70 -0.82 0.97
N ALA A 86 -13.33 -1.42 -0.17
CA ALA A 86 -11.95 -1.59 -0.58
C ALA A 86 -11.22 -0.23 -0.64
N ASN A 87 -11.88 0.79 -1.19
CA ASN A 87 -11.37 2.16 -1.22
C ASN A 87 -11.01 2.68 0.18
N ASN A 88 -11.92 2.54 1.15
CA ASN A 88 -11.68 2.98 2.52
C ASN A 88 -10.52 2.21 3.18
N LEU A 89 -10.47 0.89 2.99
CA LEU A 89 -9.40 0.05 3.53
C LEU A 89 -8.04 0.49 2.97
N TRP A 90 -7.93 0.63 1.65
CA TRP A 90 -6.70 1.10 1.00
C TRP A 90 -6.31 2.51 1.45
N GLY A 91 -7.28 3.43 1.54
CA GLY A 91 -7.07 4.79 2.02
C GLY A 91 -6.53 4.83 3.44
N THR A 92 -7.06 3.98 4.33
CA THR A 92 -6.59 3.83 5.71
C THR A 92 -5.14 3.31 5.75
N LEU A 93 -4.82 2.27 4.99
CA LEU A 93 -3.46 1.75 4.91
C LEU A 93 -2.48 2.79 4.36
N LYS A 94 -2.87 3.52 3.31
CA LYS A 94 -2.06 4.57 2.69
C LYS A 94 -1.84 5.74 3.64
N ALA A 95 -2.84 6.13 4.43
CA ALA A 95 -2.70 7.19 5.40
C ALA A 95 -1.73 6.82 6.53
N GLU A 96 -1.80 5.58 7.01
CA GLU A 96 -1.01 5.09 8.15
C GLU A 96 0.43 4.72 7.77
N TYR A 97 0.62 4.10 6.61
CA TYR A 97 1.90 3.49 6.20
C TYR A 97 2.50 4.12 4.94
N GLY A 98 1.71 4.88 4.18
CA GLY A 98 2.16 5.54 2.95
C GLY A 98 3.10 6.72 3.15
N LYS A 99 3.30 7.14 4.41
CA LYS A 99 4.25 8.18 4.79
C LYS A 99 5.31 7.56 5.69
N PRO A 100 6.53 7.30 5.19
CA PRO A 100 7.61 6.85 6.04
C PRO A 100 7.86 7.90 7.13
N GLY A 101 7.77 7.48 8.39
CA GLY A 101 8.22 8.32 9.50
C GLY A 101 9.73 8.51 9.43
N ILE A 102 10.25 9.53 10.13
CA ILE A 102 11.69 9.87 10.17
C ILE A 102 12.57 8.65 10.46
N ALA A 103 12.13 7.74 11.35
CA ALA A 103 12.87 6.52 11.68
C ALA A 103 12.97 5.52 10.51
N ALA A 104 11.90 5.38 9.72
CA ALA A 104 11.91 4.53 8.53
C ALA A 104 12.80 5.15 7.44
N THR A 105 12.72 6.45 7.22
CA THR A 105 13.60 7.19 6.29
C THR A 105 15.07 7.08 6.70
N TYR A 106 15.37 7.21 7.99
CA TYR A 106 16.73 7.03 8.49
C TYR A 106 17.23 5.59 8.29
N SER A 107 16.37 4.60 8.52
CA SER A 107 16.72 3.19 8.31
C SER A 107 17.00 2.89 6.84
N GLU A 108 16.21 3.46 5.92
CA GLU A 108 16.42 3.36 4.48
C GLU A 108 17.74 4.01 4.06
N PHE A 109 18.03 5.22 4.57
CA PHE A 109 19.30 5.90 4.32
C PHE A 109 20.50 5.13 4.89
N LYS A 110 20.35 4.53 6.07
CA LYS A 110 21.38 3.68 6.66
C LYS A 110 21.62 2.43 5.82
N ALA A 111 20.56 1.76 5.35
CA ALA A 111 20.67 0.61 4.47
C ALA A 111 21.44 0.95 3.19
N LEU A 112 21.17 2.13 2.60
CA LEU A 112 21.94 2.64 1.45
C LEU A 112 23.44 2.80 1.76
N LEU A 113 23.80 3.35 2.93
CA LEU A 113 25.21 3.51 3.34
C LEU A 113 25.92 2.17 3.56
N GLU A 114 25.19 1.13 3.91
CA GLU A 114 25.72 -0.23 4.12
C GLU A 114 25.89 -1.01 2.79
N VAL A 115 25.38 -0.49 1.66
CA VAL A 115 25.57 -1.15 0.35
C VAL A 115 27.03 -1.08 -0.07
N THR A 116 27.66 -2.26 -0.19
CA THR A 116 29.03 -2.40 -0.70
C THR A 116 29.05 -2.89 -2.14
N ILE A 117 29.83 -2.24 -3.01
CA ILE A 117 30.09 -2.71 -4.37
C ILE A 117 31.11 -3.86 -4.29
N PRO A 118 30.76 -5.10 -4.69
CA PRO A 118 31.68 -6.23 -4.61
C PRO A 118 32.84 -6.03 -5.60
N SER A 119 34.07 -6.26 -5.17
CA SER A 119 35.27 -6.11 -6.01
C SER A 119 35.33 -7.10 -7.19
N ASN A 120 34.62 -8.23 -7.08
CA ASN A 120 34.72 -9.37 -7.99
C ASN A 120 33.39 -9.70 -8.70
N ALA A 121 32.45 -8.75 -8.75
CA ALA A 121 31.16 -8.93 -9.42
C ALA A 121 30.83 -7.74 -10.32
N HIS A 122 29.94 -7.95 -11.29
CA HIS A 122 29.43 -6.86 -12.12
C HIS A 122 28.71 -5.82 -11.23
N PRO A 123 29.01 -4.52 -11.35
CA PRO A 123 28.46 -3.51 -10.44
C PRO A 123 26.97 -3.23 -10.68
N GLY A 124 26.45 -3.52 -11.89
CA GLY A 124 25.06 -3.24 -12.30
C GLY A 124 24.00 -3.59 -11.26
N PRO A 125 23.89 -4.86 -10.79
CA PRO A 125 22.91 -5.23 -9.77
C PRO A 125 23.04 -4.45 -8.45
N THR A 126 24.25 -3.99 -8.09
CA THR A 126 24.46 -3.15 -6.91
C THR A 126 24.03 -1.71 -7.16
N MET A 127 24.28 -1.19 -8.38
CA MET A 127 23.79 0.12 -8.81
C MET A 127 22.26 0.17 -8.86
N ASP A 128 21.61 -0.90 -9.31
CA ASP A 128 20.14 -1.00 -9.32
C ASP A 128 19.56 -0.93 -7.89
N LYS A 129 20.22 -1.58 -6.92
CA LYS A 129 19.85 -1.48 -5.50
C LYS A 129 20.03 -0.07 -4.95
N ILE A 130 21.15 0.59 -5.27
CA ILE A 130 21.39 1.99 -4.89
C ILE A 130 20.30 2.91 -5.46
N GLN A 131 19.92 2.71 -6.73
CA GLN A 131 18.86 3.47 -7.40
C GLN A 131 17.50 3.24 -6.74
N ALA A 132 17.18 2.01 -6.33
CA ALA A 132 15.96 1.70 -5.59
C ALA A 132 15.88 2.47 -4.27
N HIS A 133 16.94 2.46 -3.46
CA HIS A 133 17.03 3.24 -2.23
C HIS A 133 16.84 4.75 -2.46
N PHE A 134 17.46 5.32 -3.49
CA PHE A 134 17.27 6.74 -3.82
C PHE A 134 15.83 7.06 -4.23
N THR A 135 15.17 6.15 -4.95
CA THR A 135 13.77 6.31 -5.35
C THR A 135 12.88 6.32 -4.10
N HIS A 136 13.10 5.40 -3.16
CA HIS A 136 12.37 5.34 -1.90
C HIS A 136 12.56 6.60 -1.05
N LEU A 137 13.79 7.12 -0.96
CA LEU A 137 14.10 8.35 -0.22
C LEU A 137 13.50 9.60 -0.89
N LYS A 138 13.45 9.65 -2.22
CA LYS A 138 12.87 10.79 -2.95
C LYS A 138 11.39 10.98 -2.64
N ASP A 139 10.65 9.89 -2.47
CA ASP A 139 9.21 9.92 -2.23
C ASP A 139 8.86 10.18 -0.76
N THR A 140 9.85 10.21 0.14
CA THR A 140 9.66 10.61 1.54
C THR A 140 9.57 12.13 1.69
N THR A 141 8.36 12.65 1.94
CA THR A 141 8.13 14.05 2.28
C THR A 141 8.12 14.25 3.80
N PHE A 142 9.00 15.13 4.30
CA PHE A 142 9.04 15.51 5.71
C PHE A 142 7.97 16.57 6.00
N VAL A 143 7.00 16.26 6.84
CA VAL A 143 6.15 17.30 7.45
C VAL A 143 6.81 17.71 8.77
N THR A 144 7.56 18.80 8.76
CA THR A 144 8.00 19.45 9.99
C THR A 144 6.83 20.27 10.54
N ASN A 145 6.19 19.79 11.60
CA ASN A 145 5.26 20.63 12.37
C ASN A 145 6.07 21.71 13.11
N SER A 146 6.35 22.83 12.45
CA SER A 146 6.79 24.04 13.14
C SER A 146 5.64 24.55 13.99
N ARG A 147 5.63 24.19 15.29
CA ARG A 147 4.81 24.90 16.28
C ARG A 147 5.34 26.32 16.38
N THR A 148 4.71 27.26 15.68
CA THR A 148 4.76 28.68 16.05
C THR A 148 4.14 28.80 17.44
N HIS A 149 4.99 28.85 18.46
CA HIS A 149 4.57 29.36 19.76
C HIS A 149 4.50 30.87 19.59
N ASP A 150 3.31 31.39 19.31
CA ASP A 150 3.04 32.81 19.47
C ASP A 150 3.17 33.12 20.96
N PHE A 151 4.33 33.67 21.33
CA PHE A 151 4.51 34.32 22.61
C PHE A 151 3.70 35.62 22.57
N ALA A 152 2.50 35.59 23.15
CA ALA A 152 1.78 36.79 23.51
C ALA A 152 2.56 37.52 24.62
N LEU A 153 3.04 38.72 24.31
CA LEU A 153 3.41 39.75 25.28
C LEU A 153 2.38 40.88 25.20
#